data_AF-B2UJB5-F1
#
_entry.id   AF-B2UJB5-F1
#
_cell.length_a   1.000
_cell.length_b   1.000
_cell.length_c   1.000
_cell.angle_alpha   90.00
_cell.angle_beta   90.00
_cell.angle_gamma   90.00
#
_symmetry.space_group_name_H-M   'P 1'
#
loop_
_entity.id
_entity.type
_entity.pdbx_description
1 polymer ?
#
loop_
_entity_poly.entity_id
_entity_poly.type
_entity_poly.pdbx_seq_one_letter_code
_entity_poly.pdbx_strand_id
1 'polypeptide(L)'
;MNATPLNGSAPAEAAAYAEWEDRAKELVLWGMAQRKLTYKELARRLERYGIEESADQINRKVNRKRFSAAFLLVCLAAMEVESVPVPTKSAQRKLRPPR
;
A
#
# COMPACT_ATOMS: atom_id res chain seq x y z
N MET A 1 -26.94 -22.26 -18.67
CA MET A 1 -27.15 -20.81 -18.50
C MET A 1 -27.24 -20.56 -17.01
N ASN A 2 -26.13 -20.25 -16.34
CA ASN A 2 -26.12 -20.09 -14.89
C ASN A 2 -25.86 -18.61 -14.61
N ALA A 3 -26.93 -17.88 -14.32
CA ALA A 3 -26.85 -16.51 -13.84
C ALA A 3 -26.26 -16.52 -12.42
N THR A 4 -25.00 -16.13 -12.31
CA THR A 4 -24.39 -15.80 -11.03
C THR A 4 -25.05 -14.53 -10.49
N PRO A 5 -25.59 -14.51 -9.26
CA PRO A 5 -26.21 -13.32 -8.73
C PRO A 5 -25.14 -12.26 -8.43
N LEU A 6 -25.31 -11.08 -9.03
CA LEU A 6 -24.54 -9.87 -8.72
C LEU A 6 -24.95 -9.39 -7.32
N ASN A 7 -24.20 -9.81 -6.30
CA ASN A 7 -24.39 -9.34 -4.94
C ASN A 7 -23.92 -7.87 -4.83
N GLY A 8 -24.88 -6.95 -4.73
CA GLY A 8 -24.71 -5.49 -4.74
C GLY A 8 -24.20 -4.87 -3.43
N SER A 9 -23.19 -5.45 -2.79
CA SER A 9 -22.54 -4.88 -1.58
C SER A 9 -21.26 -4.09 -1.86
N ALA A 10 -20.87 -3.95 -3.13
CA ALA A 10 -19.59 -3.39 -3.57
C ALA A 10 -19.21 -1.97 -3.08
N PRO A 11 -20.12 -0.99 -2.92
CA PRO A 11 -19.68 0.40 -2.65
C PRO A 11 -19.16 0.62 -1.22
N ALA A 12 -19.72 -0.08 -0.22
CA ALA A 12 -19.33 0.12 1.18
C ALA A 12 -17.98 -0.52 1.51
N GLU A 13 -17.70 -1.70 0.96
CA GLU A 13 -16.43 -2.40 1.16
C GLU A 13 -15.29 -1.71 0.40
N ALA A 14 -15.53 -1.22 -0.82
CA ALA A 14 -14.56 -0.42 -1.55
C ALA A 14 -14.17 0.87 -0.80
N ALA A 15 -15.14 1.55 -0.17
CA ALA A 15 -14.88 2.72 0.67
C ALA A 15 -14.07 2.36 1.94
N ALA A 16 -14.32 1.18 2.52
CA ALA A 16 -13.55 0.71 3.68
C ALA A 16 -12.08 0.42 3.33
N TYR A 17 -11.81 -0.14 2.13
CA TYR A 17 -10.45 -0.40 1.68
C TYR A 17 -9.70 0.84 1.18
N ALA A 18 -10.39 1.90 0.74
CA ALA A 18 -9.75 3.09 0.19
C ALA A 18 -8.69 3.71 1.14
N GLU A 19 -8.99 3.80 2.44
CA GLU A 19 -8.04 4.29 3.46
C GLU A 19 -6.77 3.41 3.54
N TRP A 20 -6.95 2.10 3.46
CA TRP A 20 -5.84 1.13 3.50
C TRP A 20 -5.02 1.12 2.21
N GLU A 21 -5.68 1.26 1.06
CA GLU A 21 -5.06 1.41 -0.25
C GLU A 21 -4.20 2.69 -0.32
N ASP A 22 -4.71 3.81 0.22
CA ASP A 22 -3.94 5.04 0.38
C ASP A 22 -2.74 4.84 1.28
N ARG A 23 -2.94 4.18 2.42
CA ARG A 23 -1.85 3.89 3.33
C ARG A 23 -0.76 3.02 2.68
N ALA A 24 -1.14 1.99 1.93
CA ALA A 24 -0.18 1.13 1.23
C ALA A 24 0.66 1.92 0.22
N LYS A 25 0.03 2.83 -0.55
CA LYS A 25 0.73 3.74 -1.45
C LYS A 25 1.71 4.64 -0.70
N GLU A 26 1.26 5.28 0.39
CA GLU A 26 2.08 6.16 1.20
C GLU A 26 3.31 5.47 1.77
N LEU A 27 3.18 4.22 2.22
CA LEU A 27 4.32 3.46 2.76
C LEU A 27 5.44 3.29 1.74
N VAL A 28 5.09 3.00 0.47
CA VAL A 28 6.08 2.91 -0.61
C VAL A 28 6.72 4.27 -0.87
N LEU A 29 5.92 5.33 -1.03
CA LEU A 29 6.42 6.68 -1.30
C LEU A 29 7.28 7.22 -0.16
N TRP A 30 6.86 7.01 1.08
CA TRP A 30 7.62 7.37 2.28
C TRP A 30 8.95 6.64 2.33
N GLY A 31 8.96 5.32 2.09
CA GLY A 31 10.18 4.52 2.05
C GLY A 31 11.17 5.04 1.01
N MET A 32 10.67 5.40 -0.18
CA MET A 32 11.47 6.01 -1.25
C MET A 32 11.99 7.39 -0.85
N ALA A 33 11.14 8.25 -0.28
CA ALA A 33 11.50 9.61 0.12
C ALA A 33 12.57 9.62 1.22
N GLN A 34 12.45 8.78 2.26
CA GLN A 34 13.43 8.68 3.34
C GLN A 34 14.83 8.30 2.82
N ARG A 35 14.89 7.56 1.71
CA ARG A 35 16.15 7.08 1.10
C ARG A 35 16.52 7.82 -0.18
N LYS A 36 15.78 8.88 -0.52
CA LYS A 36 15.96 9.68 -1.74
C LYS A 36 15.99 8.83 -3.02
N LEU A 37 15.14 7.81 -3.08
CA LEU A 37 15.07 6.88 -4.21
C LEU A 37 14.08 7.36 -5.28
N THR A 38 14.42 7.05 -6.53
CA THR A 38 13.51 7.19 -7.67
C THR A 38 12.88 5.83 -7.98
N TYR A 39 11.80 5.80 -8.77
CA TYR A 39 11.22 4.53 -9.24
C TYR A 39 12.21 3.70 -10.06
N LYS A 40 13.13 4.34 -10.79
CA LYS A 40 14.22 3.64 -11.51
C LYS A 40 15.18 2.95 -10.55
N GLU A 41 15.48 3.58 -9.44
CA GLU A 41 16.34 2.98 -8.41
C GLU A 41 15.62 1.87 -7.65
N LEU A 42 14.32 2.04 -7.34
CA LEU A 42 13.52 0.97 -6.74
C LEU A 42 13.44 -0.25 -7.67
N ALA A 43 13.21 -0.06 -8.96
CA ALA A 43 13.24 -1.14 -9.97
C ALA A 43 14.56 -1.93 -9.92
N ARG A 44 15.70 -1.25 -9.97
CA ARG A 44 17.03 -1.89 -9.86
C ARG A 44 17.22 -2.67 -8.57
N ARG A 45 16.62 -2.23 -7.46
CA ARG A 45 16.70 -2.94 -6.19
C ARG A 45 15.80 -4.17 -6.16
N LEU A 46 14.62 -4.09 -6.78
CA LEU A 46 13.69 -5.22 -6.91
C LEU A 46 14.30 -6.37 -7.74
N GLU A 47 15.14 -6.05 -8.74
CA GLU A 47 15.86 -7.06 -9.53
C GLU A 47 16.73 -7.99 -8.66
N ARG A 48 17.30 -7.48 -7.55
CA ARG A 48 18.07 -8.29 -6.60
C ARG A 48 17.24 -9.35 -5.89
N TYR A 49 15.92 -9.18 -5.87
CA TYR A 49 14.95 -10.14 -5.34
C TYR A 49 14.32 -10.99 -6.46
N GLY A 50 14.84 -10.92 -7.69
CA GLY A 50 14.29 -11.64 -8.85
C GLY A 50 12.99 -11.04 -9.38
N ILE A 51 12.70 -9.77 -9.08
CA ILE A 51 11.48 -9.09 -9.51
C ILE A 51 11.81 -8.08 -10.59
N GLU A 52 11.36 -8.37 -11.80
CA GLU A 52 11.51 -7.49 -12.96
C GLU A 52 10.30 -6.57 -13.10
N GLU A 53 10.42 -5.35 -12.57
CA GLU A 53 9.41 -4.31 -12.70
C GLU A 53 10.08 -3.02 -13.18
N SER A 54 9.60 -2.47 -14.29
CA SER A 54 10.07 -1.16 -14.76
C SER A 54 9.55 -0.03 -13.85
N ALA A 55 10.25 1.10 -13.86
CA ALA A 55 9.83 2.30 -13.13
C ALA A 55 8.38 2.73 -13.43
N ASP A 56 7.95 2.59 -14.69
CA ASP A 56 6.59 2.91 -15.11
C ASP A 56 5.55 1.91 -14.58
N GLN A 57 5.88 0.62 -14.55
CA GLN A 57 5.00 -0.40 -13.96
C GLN A 57 4.82 -0.17 -12.46
N ILE A 58 5.91 0.09 -11.74
CA ILE A 58 5.88 0.44 -10.31
C ILE A 58 5.01 1.67 -10.10
N ASN A 59 5.27 2.76 -10.86
CA ASN A 59 4.52 4.00 -10.76
C ASN A 59 3.01 3.79 -11.01
N ARG A 60 2.64 2.97 -12.00
CA ARG A 60 1.22 2.64 -12.27
C ARG A 60 0.59 1.83 -11.14
N LYS A 61 1.28 0.80 -10.62
CA LYS A 61 0.79 -0.04 -9.51
C LYS A 61 0.56 0.81 -8.25
N VAL A 62 1.57 1.60 -7.88
CA VAL A 62 1.55 2.46 -6.70
C VAL A 62 0.46 3.53 -6.83
N ASN A 63 0.32 4.20 -7.99
CA ASN A 63 -0.71 5.23 -8.15
C ASN A 63 -2.14 4.69 -8.23
N ARG A 64 -2.33 3.49 -8.81
CA ARG A 64 -3.64 2.82 -8.80
C ARG A 64 -3.98 2.18 -7.45
N LYS A 65 -3.03 2.18 -6.51
CA LYS A 65 -3.17 1.60 -5.15
C LYS A 65 -3.57 0.12 -5.13
N ARG A 66 -3.41 -0.58 -6.26
CA ARG A 66 -3.73 -1.99 -6.41
C ARG A 66 -2.48 -2.77 -6.78
N PHE A 67 -1.95 -3.47 -5.79
CA PHE A 67 -0.82 -4.38 -5.89
C PHE A 67 -0.94 -5.45 -4.82
N SER A 68 -0.24 -6.57 -4.98
CA SER A 68 -0.24 -7.65 -4.00
C SER A 68 0.50 -7.24 -2.72
N ALA A 69 0.15 -7.85 -1.60
CA ALA A 69 0.91 -7.70 -0.36
C ALA A 69 2.38 -8.13 -0.53
N ALA A 70 2.64 -9.16 -1.35
CA ALA A 70 4.00 -9.58 -1.70
C ALA A 70 4.81 -8.46 -2.38
N PHE A 71 4.18 -7.72 -3.31
CA PHE A 71 4.83 -6.56 -3.95
C PHE A 71 5.11 -5.43 -2.95
N LEU A 72 4.22 -5.20 -1.99
CA LEU A 72 4.48 -4.23 -0.92
C LEU A 72 5.68 -4.64 -0.08
N LEU A 73 5.70 -5.89 0.38
CA LEU A 73 6.76 -6.42 1.26
C LEU A 73 8.13 -6.36 0.59
N VAL A 74 8.22 -6.75 -0.68
CA VAL A 74 9.49 -6.68 -1.42
C VAL A 74 9.90 -5.25 -1.72
N CYS A 75 8.98 -4.31 -1.96
CA CYS A 75 9.31 -2.89 -2.04
C CYS A 75 9.93 -2.41 -0.72
N LEU A 76 9.31 -2.74 0.41
CA LEU A 76 9.80 -2.38 1.74
C LEU A 76 11.17 -3.02 2.03
N ALA A 77 11.34 -4.30 1.73
CA ALA A 77 12.60 -5.03 1.90
C ALA A 77 13.72 -4.49 0.99
N ALA A 78 13.42 -4.18 -0.28
CA ALA A 78 14.36 -3.55 -1.21
C ALA A 78 14.79 -2.14 -0.77
N MET A 79 13.93 -1.50 0.01
CA MET A 79 14.24 -0.25 0.68
C MET A 79 14.74 -0.47 2.11
N GLU A 80 15.05 -1.68 2.58
CA GLU A 80 15.56 -1.90 3.96
C GLU A 80 14.65 -1.26 5.03
N VAL A 81 13.33 -1.33 4.84
CA VAL A 81 12.33 -0.88 5.82
C VAL A 81 11.97 -2.06 6.72
N GLU A 82 12.38 -2.00 7.98
CA GLU A 82 12.13 -3.08 8.95
C GLU A 82 10.74 -3.01 9.59
N SER A 83 10.17 -1.81 9.69
CA SER A 83 8.85 -1.60 10.30
C SER A 83 8.10 -0.47 9.63
N VAL A 84 6.76 -0.58 9.62
CA VAL A 84 5.86 0.42 9.08
C VAL A 84 4.73 0.70 10.06
N PRO A 85 4.29 1.96 10.22
CA PRO A 85 3.13 2.27 11.04
C PRO A 85 1.85 1.82 10.33
N VAL A 86 1.11 0.91 10.96
CA VAL A 86 -0.21 0.47 10.51
C VAL A 86 -1.28 1.23 11.31
N PRO A 87 -2.18 2.00 10.67
CA PRO A 87 -3.20 2.74 11.39
C PRO A 87 -4.14 1.77 12.10
N THR A 88 -4.35 1.96 13.40
CA THR A 88 -5.37 1.22 14.15
C THR A 88 -6.59 2.12 14.34
N LYS A 89 -7.79 1.61 14.06
CA LYS A 89 -9.06 2.28 14.43
C LYS A 89 -9.30 2.13 15.93
N SER A 90 -8.35 2.56 16.76
CA SER A 90 -8.55 2.68 18.20
C SER A 90 -9.38 3.92 18.44
N ALA A 91 -10.64 3.68 18.81
CA ALA A 91 -11.70 4.64 19.09
C ALA A 91 -11.21 6.00 19.61
N GLN A 92 -11.84 7.05 19.10
CA GLN A 92 -11.96 8.35 19.75
C GLN A 92 -12.43 8.15 21.20
N ARG A 93 -11.52 7.87 22.12
CA ARG A 93 -11.83 7.92 23.54
C ARG A 93 -11.79 9.40 23.88
N LYS A 94 -12.94 10.06 23.67
CA LYS A 94 -13.21 11.42 24.14
C LYS A 94 -12.60 11.53 25.54
N LEU A 95 -11.53 12.30 25.67
CA LEU A 95 -11.00 12.69 26.97
C LEU A 95 -12.13 13.48 27.64
N ARG A 96 -12.86 12.85 28.57
CA ARG A 96 -13.68 13.60 29.52
C ARG A 96 -12.71 14.36 30.42
N PRO A 97 -12.83 15.69 30.57
CA PRO A 97 -12.02 16.39 31.55
C PRO A 97 -12.39 15.89 32.96
N PRO A 98 -11.42 15.73 33.87
CA PRO A 98 -11.71 15.47 35.28
C PRO A 98 -12.50 16.64 35.87
N ARG A 99 -13.47 16.31 36.74
CA ARG A 99 -14.30 17.27 37.47
C ARG A 99 -13.48 18.11 38.43
#